data_AF-F9WBV1-F1
#
_entry.id   AF-F9WBV1-F1
#
_cell.length_a   1.000
_cell.length_b   1.000
_cell.length_c   1.000
_cell.angle_alpha   90.00
_cell.angle_beta   90.00
_cell.angle_gamma   90.00
#
_symmetry.space_group_name_H-M   'P 1'
#
loop_
_entity.id
_entity.type
_entity.pdbx_description
1 polymer ?
#
loop_
_entity_poly.entity_id
_entity_poly.type
_entity_poly.pdbx_seq_one_letter_code
_entity_poly.pdbx_strand_id
1 'polypeptide(L)'
;MVNTRGVENPSEDLIGRFAYFVKVVPTLYQVRTLMSLGRVVESNQYSVTHHFTASWDAADQNNQTNRDANPRVVPGVFVSYDISPIRVSVKRTHPYPSVVHLVLQLCAVGGGVYTVMGLIDSMFFHSIRRVQEKINRGKQF
;
A
#
# COMPACT_ATOMS: atom_id res chain seq x y z
N MET A 1 -1.90 -2.32 16.98
CA MET A 1 -1.68 -3.66 17.57
C MET A 1 -1.57 -3.46 19.06
N VAL A 2 -2.66 -3.72 19.78
CA VAL A 2 -2.71 -3.62 21.25
C VAL A 2 -2.08 -4.89 21.81
N ASN A 3 -1.19 -4.72 22.79
CA ASN A 3 -0.65 -5.81 23.57
C ASN A 3 -1.79 -6.37 24.46
N THR A 4 -2.56 -7.33 23.96
CA THR A 4 -3.71 -7.91 24.67
C THR A 4 -3.36 -9.05 25.60
N ARG A 5 -2.09 -9.18 26.02
CA ARG A 5 -1.74 -9.92 27.23
C ARG A 5 -1.11 -8.98 28.24
N GLY A 6 -1.89 -7.97 28.63
CA GLY A 6 -1.85 -7.55 30.02
C GLY A 6 -2.43 -8.69 30.84
N VAL A 7 -1.72 -9.11 31.89
CA VAL A 7 -2.02 -10.24 32.79
C VAL A 7 -3.53 -10.43 32.95
N GLU A 8 -4.08 -11.42 32.24
CA GLU A 8 -5.53 -11.70 32.21
C GLU A 8 -5.94 -12.61 33.36
N ASN A 9 -4.97 -13.30 34.00
CA ASN A 9 -5.23 -14.19 35.13
C ASN A 9 -4.32 -13.90 36.32
N PRO A 10 -4.86 -13.71 37.54
CA PRO A 10 -4.08 -13.53 38.77
C PRO A 10 -3.32 -14.81 39.23
N SER A 11 -3.38 -15.89 38.45
CA SER A 11 -2.66 -17.16 38.64
C SER A 11 -1.49 -17.36 37.65
N GLU A 12 -1.16 -16.37 36.83
CA GLU A 12 -0.02 -16.42 35.92
C GLU A 12 1.29 -16.18 36.68
N ASP A 13 2.30 -17.03 36.47
CA ASP A 13 3.56 -16.98 37.21
C ASP A 13 4.23 -15.59 37.06
N LEU A 14 4.35 -14.87 38.18
CA LEU A 14 4.80 -13.47 38.21
C LEU A 14 6.29 -13.31 37.86
N ILE A 15 7.06 -14.41 37.93
CA ILE A 15 8.51 -14.42 37.76
C ILE A 15 8.87 -15.46 36.70
N GLY A 16 9.40 -14.97 35.59
CA GLY A 16 9.76 -15.80 34.45
C GLY A 16 10.54 -15.02 33.40
N ARG A 17 10.98 -15.74 32.38
CA ARG A 17 11.67 -15.20 31.22
C ARG A 17 10.67 -14.81 30.15
N PHE A 18 10.67 -13.53 29.77
CA PHE A 18 9.93 -13.01 28.63
C PHE A 18 10.88 -12.86 27.45
N ALA A 19 10.79 -13.76 26.47
CA ALA A 19 11.60 -13.70 25.25
C ALA A 19 10.79 -13.13 24.09
N TYR A 20 11.24 -12.00 23.54
CA TYR A 20 10.70 -11.37 22.34
C TYR A 20 11.65 -11.64 21.17
N PHE A 21 11.14 -12.32 20.14
CA PHE A 21 11.83 -12.56 18.90
C PHE A 21 11.29 -11.59 17.84
N VAL A 22 12.11 -10.61 17.47
CA VAL A 22 11.76 -9.57 16.48
C VAL A 22 12.44 -9.92 15.16
N LYS A 23 11.66 -10.12 14.11
CA LYS A 23 12.15 -10.27 12.74
C LYS A 23 11.95 -8.97 11.98
N VAL A 24 13.04 -8.36 11.52
CA VAL A 24 13.03 -7.10 10.78
C VAL A 24 13.29 -7.36 9.30
N VAL A 25 12.40 -6.86 8.44
CA VAL A 25 12.53 -6.96 6.98
C VAL A 25 12.77 -5.55 6.42
N PRO A 26 13.95 -5.29 5.82
CA PRO A 26 14.22 -4.01 5.18
C PRO A 26 13.35 -3.82 3.94
N THR A 27 12.72 -2.64 3.84
CA THR A 27 11.79 -2.30 2.76
C THR A 27 12.09 -0.94 2.16
N LEU A 28 12.24 -0.90 0.83
CA LEU A 28 12.53 0.31 0.09
C LEU A 28 11.30 0.75 -0.69
N TYR A 29 10.83 1.96 -0.43
CA TYR A 29 9.76 2.59 -1.19
C TYR A 29 10.37 3.59 -2.16
N GLN A 30 10.27 3.29 -3.45
CA GLN A 30 10.75 4.16 -4.52
C GLN A 30 9.56 4.82 -5.20
N VAL A 31 9.43 6.14 -5.02
CA VAL A 31 8.43 6.95 -5.74
C VAL A 31 9.15 7.71 -6.84
N ARG A 32 8.85 7.36 -8.09
CA ARG A 32 9.37 8.04 -9.27
C ARG A 32 8.31 9.02 -9.79
N THR A 33 8.57 10.31 -9.68
CA THR A 33 7.74 11.39 -10.23
C THR A 33 8.45 12.02 -11.43
N LEU A 34 7.69 12.37 -12.47
CA LEU A 34 8.17 12.85 -13.78
C LEU A 34 9.15 14.04 -13.70
N MET A 35 8.98 14.94 -12.74
CA MET A 35 9.66 16.25 -12.69
C MET A 35 10.48 16.48 -11.42
N SER A 36 10.48 15.53 -10.47
CA SER A 36 11.13 15.69 -9.17
C SER A 36 12.01 14.49 -8.86
N LEU A 37 13.20 14.80 -8.35
CA LEU A 37 14.21 13.88 -7.84
C LEU A 37 13.52 12.75 -7.06
N GLY A 38 13.54 11.54 -7.64
CA GLY A 38 12.80 10.40 -7.10
C GLY A 38 13.08 10.22 -5.61
N ARG A 39 12.04 10.28 -4.78
CA ARG A 39 12.20 10.13 -3.34
C ARG A 39 12.27 8.65 -3.01
N VAL A 40 13.44 8.23 -2.55
CA VAL A 40 13.66 6.90 -1.98
C VAL A 40 13.42 7.03 -0.48
N VAL A 41 12.46 6.27 0.04
CA VAL A 41 12.20 6.16 1.48
C VAL A 41 12.61 4.78 1.92
N GLU A 42 13.62 4.72 2.78
CA GLU A 42 14.02 3.48 3.44
C GLU A 42 13.14 3.27 4.67
N SER A 43 12.55 2.09 4.79
CA SER A 43 11.65 1.72 5.88
C SER A 43 11.92 0.28 6.29
N ASN A 44 11.44 -0.11 7.48
CA ASN A 44 11.62 -1.45 8.00
C ASN A 44 10.26 -1.99 8.44
N GLN A 45 9.88 -3.15 7.91
CA GLN A 45 8.76 -3.92 8.43
C GLN A 45 9.25 -4.83 9.55
N TYR A 46 8.41 -5.09 10.55
CA TYR A 46 8.78 -5.94 11.67
C TYR A 46 7.64 -6.89 12.03
N SER A 47 8.01 -8.08 12.50
CA SER A 47 7.10 -9.06 13.10
C SER A 47 7.68 -9.51 14.43
N VAL A 48 6.83 -9.67 15.44
CA VAL A 48 7.25 -10.01 16.81
C VAL A 48 6.55 -11.27 17.26
N THR A 49 7.31 -12.22 17.76
CA THR A 49 6.82 -13.40 18.49
C THR A 49 7.28 -13.33 19.93
N HIS A 50 6.43 -13.67 20.88
CA HIS A 50 6.76 -13.67 22.30
C HIS A 50 6.66 -15.11 22.86
N HIS A 51 7.56 -15.45 23.77
CA HIS A 51 7.55 -16.70 24.50
C HIS A 51 7.80 -16.42 25.97
N PHE A 52 6.93 -16.93 26.84
CA PHE A 52 7.08 -16.84 28.28
C PHE A 52 7.56 -18.18 28.83
N THR A 53 8.47 -18.15 29.80
CA THR A 53 8.96 -19.35 30.50
C THR A 53 9.06 -19.02 31.98
N ALA A 54 8.18 -19.61 32.80
CA ALA A 54 8.20 -19.41 34.26
C ALA A 54 9.54 -19.86 34.86
N SER A 55 10.06 -19.12 35.85
CA SER A 55 11.40 -19.37 36.43
C SER A 55 11.41 -20.26 37.67
N TRP A 56 10.27 -20.84 38.06
CA TRP A 56 10.18 -21.72 39.23
C TRP A 56 9.56 -23.07 38.83
N ASP A 57 10.38 -24.11 38.74
CA ASP A 57 10.03 -25.53 38.95
C ASP A 57 8.81 -26.14 38.22
N ALA A 58 8.47 -25.74 36.99
CA ALA A 58 7.44 -26.43 36.19
C ALA A 58 7.91 -27.73 35.50
N ALA A 59 9.00 -28.34 36.00
CA ALA A 59 9.37 -29.71 35.68
C ALA A 59 9.48 -30.50 36.99
N ASP A 60 8.32 -31.01 37.40
CA ASP A 60 8.20 -32.34 37.97
C ASP A 60 8.85 -32.57 39.35
N GLN A 61 8.08 -32.31 40.42
CA GLN A 61 8.35 -32.93 41.73
C GLN A 61 8.26 -34.47 41.71
N ASN A 62 7.90 -35.11 40.59
CA ASN A 62 7.67 -36.55 40.51
C ASN A 62 8.77 -37.34 39.78
N ASN A 63 9.83 -36.71 39.25
CA ASN A 63 10.91 -37.44 38.57
C ASN A 63 12.30 -37.05 39.08
N GLN A 64 12.67 -37.65 40.21
CA GLN A 64 13.96 -37.54 40.88
C GLN A 64 15.10 -38.31 40.17
N THR A 65 15.24 -38.18 38.83
CA THR A 65 16.36 -38.83 38.13
C THR A 65 17.22 -37.95 37.23
N ASN A 66 16.89 -36.68 36.99
CA ASN A 66 17.71 -35.81 36.14
C ASN A 66 17.86 -34.38 36.70
N ARG A 67 18.62 -34.23 37.79
CA ARG A 67 18.93 -32.92 38.40
C ARG A 67 19.94 -32.07 37.61
N ASP A 68 20.58 -32.63 36.58
CA ASP A 68 21.62 -31.94 35.80
C ASP A 68 21.10 -31.29 34.50
N ALA A 69 19.81 -31.44 34.18
CA ALA A 69 19.26 -31.09 32.87
C ALA A 69 18.28 -29.91 32.86
N ASN A 70 18.05 -29.25 34.01
CA ASN A 70 17.13 -28.11 34.04
C ASN A 70 17.93 -26.80 33.99
N PRO A 71 18.06 -26.13 32.82
CA PRO A 71 18.80 -24.89 32.73
C PRO A 71 18.09 -23.86 33.61
N ARG A 72 18.78 -23.38 34.65
CA ARG A 72 18.33 -22.29 35.53
C ARG A 72 17.79 -21.14 34.67
N VAL A 73 16.46 -21.05 34.56
CA VAL A 73 15.80 -20.04 33.72
C VAL A 73 16.00 -18.69 34.41
N VAL A 74 16.91 -17.87 33.86
CA VAL A 74 17.14 -16.52 34.38
C VAL A 74 15.91 -15.67 34.06
N PRO A 75 15.17 -15.18 35.06
CA PRO A 75 14.03 -14.31 34.83
C PRO A 75 14.50 -12.98 34.27
N GLY A 76 13.72 -12.41 33.35
CA GLY A 76 14.10 -11.17 32.67
C GLY A 76 13.46 -11.04 31.30
N VAL A 77 13.56 -9.84 30.74
CA VAL A 77 13.09 -9.53 29.39
C VAL A 77 14.26 -9.66 28.42
N PHE A 78 14.15 -10.59 27.47
CA PHE A 78 15.15 -10.82 26.43
C PHE A 78 14.54 -10.41 25.10
N VAL A 79 15.17 -9.45 24.41
CA VAL A 79 14.77 -9.02 23.07
C VAL A 79 15.83 -9.47 22.09
N SER A 80 15.52 -10.48 21.29
CA SER A 80 16.37 -10.95 20.20
C SER A 80 15.85 -10.37 18.89
N TYR A 81 16.67 -9.60 18.17
CA TYR A 81 16.34 -9.09 16.85
C TYR A 81 17.15 -9.84 15.79
N ASP A 82 16.49 -10.24 14.71
CA ASP A 82 17.13 -10.84 13.55
C ASP A 82 16.71 -10.10 12.27
N ILE A 83 17.68 -9.86 11.39
CA ILE A 83 17.48 -9.10 10.16
C ILE A 83 17.29 -10.10 9.02
N SER A 84 16.14 -10.02 8.35
CA SER A 84 15.85 -10.87 7.21
C SER A 84 16.85 -10.59 6.07
N PRO A 85 17.41 -11.64 5.43
CA PRO A 85 18.26 -11.48 4.26
C PRO A 85 17.48 -11.06 3.00
N ILE A 86 16.14 -10.99 3.09
CA ILE A 86 15.27 -10.56 2.00
C ILE A 86 14.95 -9.07 2.17
N ARG A 87 15.12 -8.31 1.08
CA ARG A 87 14.75 -6.89 0.99
C ARG A 87 13.59 -6.70 0.02
N VAL A 88 12.52 -6.04 0.46
CA VAL A 88 11.36 -5.77 -0.39
C VAL A 88 11.51 -4.39 -1.03
N SER A 89 11.46 -4.31 -2.36
CA SER A 89 11.50 -3.03 -3.10
C SER A 89 10.15 -2.75 -3.74
N VAL A 90 9.39 -1.80 -3.18
CA VAL A 90 8.12 -1.35 -3.75
C VAL A 90 8.40 -0.17 -4.68
N LYS A 91 8.34 -0.43 -5.98
CA LYS A 91 8.45 0.60 -7.02
C LYS A 91 7.04 1.05 -7.40
N ARG A 92 6.67 2.27 -7.03
CA ARG A 92 5.40 2.86 -7.45
C ARG A 92 5.63 3.61 -8.76
N THR A 93 5.64 2.87 -9.86
CA THR A 93 5.63 3.45 -11.20
C THR A 93 4.19 3.87 -11.49
N HIS A 94 3.86 5.16 -11.41
CA HIS A 94 2.62 5.63 -12.02
C HIS A 94 2.80 5.55 -13.54
N PRO A 95 2.05 4.68 -14.26
CA PRO A 95 2.29 4.42 -15.68
C PRO A 95 1.98 5.65 -16.56
N TYR A 96 1.16 6.57 -16.06
CA TYR A 96 0.82 7.81 -16.74
C TYR A 96 1.04 8.98 -15.78
N PRO A 97 1.91 9.95 -16.10
CA PRO A 97 1.99 11.18 -15.32
C PRO A 97 0.66 11.93 -15.43
N SER A 98 0.18 12.47 -14.32
CA SER A 98 -1.11 13.17 -14.22
C SER A 98 -1.28 14.29 -15.26
N VAL A 99 -0.17 14.93 -15.66
CA VAL A 99 -0.16 16.02 -16.65
C VAL A 99 -0.41 15.52 -18.07
N VAL A 100 0.12 14.34 -18.46
CA VAL A 100 -0.13 13.78 -19.81
C VAL A 100 -1.60 13.40 -19.95
N HIS A 101 -2.21 12.89 -18.89
CA HIS A 101 -3.65 12.60 -18.88
C HIS A 101 -4.49 13.87 -19.06
N LEU A 102 -4.09 14.99 -18.44
CA LEU A 102 -4.75 16.28 -18.60
C LEU A 102 -4.64 16.79 -20.04
N VAL A 103 -3.45 16.74 -20.65
CA VAL A 103 -3.25 17.16 -22.06
C VAL A 103 -4.07 16.28 -23.01
N LEU A 104 -4.14 14.98 -22.76
CA LEU A 104 -4.93 14.06 -23.55
C LEU A 104 -6.44 14.38 -23.45
N GLN A 105 -6.93 14.70 -22.26
CA GLN A 105 -8.32 15.13 -22.06
C GLN A 105 -8.63 16.47 -22.74
N LEU A 106 -7.72 17.45 -22.65
CA LEU A 106 -7.88 18.74 -23.36
C LEU A 106 -7.92 18.55 -24.87
N CYS A 107 -7.05 17.71 -25.42
CA CYS A 107 -7.04 17.40 -26.85
C CYS A 107 -8.33 16.69 -27.29
N ALA A 108 -8.81 15.73 -26.49
CA ALA A 108 -10.05 15.00 -26.77
C ALA A 108 -11.27 15.94 -26.84
N VAL A 109 -11.39 16.85 -25.87
CA VAL A 109 -12.49 17.83 -25.85
C VAL A 109 -12.31 18.88 -26.97
N GLY A 110 -11.10 19.42 -27.14
CA GLY A 110 -10.81 20.43 -28.15
C GLY A 110 -11.04 19.93 -29.59
N GLY A 111 -10.53 18.76 -29.92
CA GLY A 111 -10.75 18.12 -31.23
C GLY A 111 -12.22 17.77 -31.49
N GLY A 112 -12.93 17.32 -30.45
CA GLY A 112 -14.37 17.05 -30.52
C GLY A 112 -15.18 18.31 -30.85
N VAL A 113 -14.97 19.40 -30.10
CA VAL A 113 -15.69 20.67 -30.31
C VAL A 113 -15.39 21.25 -31.69
N TYR A 114 -14.13 21.24 -32.14
CA TYR A 114 -13.75 21.72 -33.47
C TYR A 114 -14.47 20.98 -34.60
N THR A 115 -14.55 19.65 -34.49
CA THR A 115 -15.23 18.80 -35.47
C THR A 115 -16.74 19.06 -35.50
N VAL A 116 -17.36 19.19 -34.32
CA VAL A 116 -18.81 19.46 -34.20
C VAL A 116 -19.17 20.83 -34.78
N MET A 117 -18.39 21.87 -34.50
CA MET A 117 -18.64 23.20 -35.07
C MET A 117 -18.55 23.21 -36.60
N GLY A 118 -17.51 22.59 -37.17
CA GLY A 118 -17.36 22.50 -38.63
C GLY A 118 -18.51 21.72 -39.30
N LEU A 119 -19.02 20.68 -38.64
CA LEU A 119 -20.16 19.92 -39.14
C LEU A 119 -21.44 20.77 -39.14
N ILE A 120 -21.70 21.50 -38.05
CA ILE A 120 -22.88 22.36 -37.91
C ILE A 120 -22.86 23.47 -38.98
N ASP A 121 -21.75 24.18 -39.13
CA ASP A 121 -21.63 25.28 -40.09
C ASP A 121 -21.88 24.79 -41.53
N SER A 122 -21.27 23.66 -41.90
CA SER A 122 -21.52 23.01 -43.19
C SER A 122 -22.99 22.63 -43.37
N MET A 123 -23.64 22.02 -42.37
CA MET A 123 -25.05 21.63 -42.46
C MET A 123 -25.99 22.84 -42.62
N PHE A 124 -25.75 23.93 -41.90
CA PHE A 124 -26.56 25.15 -41.99
C PHE A 124 -26.42 25.80 -43.36
N PHE A 125 -25.20 25.97 -43.86
CA PHE A 125 -24.97 26.59 -45.16
C PHE A 125 -25.65 25.81 -46.30
N HIS A 126 -25.52 24.49 -46.30
CA HIS A 126 -26.19 23.63 -47.29
C HIS A 126 -27.71 23.65 -47.15
N SER A 127 -28.24 23.69 -45.93
CA SER A 127 -29.69 23.73 -45.66
C SER A 127 -30.31 25.05 -46.13
N ILE A 128 -29.69 26.18 -45.80
CA ILE A 128 -30.17 27.52 -46.21
C ILE A 128 -30.15 27.64 -47.74
N ARG A 129 -29.08 27.19 -48.39
CA ARG A 129 -28.97 27.22 -49.85
C ARG A 129 -30.03 26.34 -50.53
N ARG A 130 -30.26 25.12 -50.03
CA ARG A 130 -31.32 24.21 -50.55
C ARG A 130 -32.72 24.79 -50.36
N VAL A 131 -32.96 25.51 -49.26
CA VAL A 131 -34.26 26.15 -48.98
C VAL A 131 -34.47 27.38 -49.89
N GLN A 132 -33.44 28.21 -50.09
CA GLN A 132 -33.52 29.34 -51.02
C GLN A 132 -33.76 28.89 -52.47
N GLU A 133 -33.10 27.82 -52.92
CA GLU A 133 -33.33 27.26 -54.26
C GLU A 133 -34.78 26.75 -54.42
N LYS A 134 -35.39 26.18 -53.37
CA LYS A 134 -36.81 25.79 -53.38
C LYS A 134 -37.75 26.99 -53.37
N ILE A 135 -37.48 28.02 -52.57
CA ILE A 135 -38.31 29.23 -52.47
C ILE A 135 -38.28 30.04 -53.78
N ASN A 136 -37.14 30.11 -54.47
CA ASN A 136 -37.06 30.82 -55.74
C ASN A 136 -37.75 30.07 -56.88
N ARG A 137 -37.80 28.74 -56.86
CA ARG A 137 -38.59 27.95 -57.83
C ARG A 137 -40.10 28.05 -57.59
N GLY A 138 -40.54 28.28 -56.35
CA GLY A 138 -41.96 28.47 -56.02
C GLY A 138 -42.54 29.85 -56.40
N LYS A 139 -41.70 30.83 -56.75
CA LYS A 139 -42.12 32.19 -57.13
C LYS A 139 -42.31 32.40 -58.64
N GLN A 140 -42.12 31.35 -59.47
CA GLN A 140 -42.31 31.42 -60.92
C GLN A 140 -43.59 30.70 -61.42
N PHE A 141 -44.56 30.51 -60.54
CA PHE A 141 -45.91 30.06 -60.89
C PHE A 141 -46.94 31.04 -60.32
#